data_AF-A0A031GHL2-F1
#
_entry.id   AF-A0A031GHL2-F1
#
_cell.length_a   1.000
_cell.length_b   1.000
_cell.length_c   1.000
_cell.angle_alpha   90.00
_cell.angle_beta   90.00
_cell.angle_gamma   90.00
#
_symmetry.space_group_name_H-M   'P 1'
#
loop_
_entity.id
_entity.type
_entity.pdbx_description
1 polymer ?
#
loop_
_entity_poly.entity_id
_entity_poly.type
_entity_poly.pdbx_seq_one_letter_code
_entity_poly.pdbx_strand_id
1 'polypeptide(L)'
;MKRPLVLSVLLAGAALAAQAQPPQLGRLFLSPEQRAQLDAQRYGPPAPDPALAAPPSPPPPPPPAPPVELNGVVQRSSGRTTVWLNQEAQNEPHNHLARDKSGTPGTLTLRLSNGQVLLLKPGQRYDPASGTVTEAPP
;
A
#
# COMPACT_ATOMS: atom_id res chain seq x y z
N MET A 1 6.64 -71.51 25.78
CA MET A 1 7.62 -71.52 24.66
C MET A 1 7.50 -70.30 23.72
N LYS A 2 7.01 -69.13 24.17
CA LYS A 2 6.76 -67.95 23.28
C LYS A 2 7.75 -66.79 23.47
N ARG A 3 8.56 -66.80 24.55
CA ARG A 3 9.55 -65.75 24.85
C ARG A 3 10.80 -65.72 23.94
N PRO A 4 11.40 -66.85 23.50
CA PRO A 4 12.56 -66.78 22.61
C PRO A 4 12.18 -66.31 21.20
N LEU A 5 10.95 -66.59 20.76
CA LEU A 5 10.44 -66.15 19.45
C LEU A 5 10.24 -64.63 19.39
N VAL A 6 9.74 -64.02 20.47
CA VAL A 6 9.59 -62.54 20.55
C VAL A 6 10.96 -61.85 20.55
N LEU A 7 11.97 -62.43 21.20
CA LEU A 7 13.32 -61.88 21.22
C LEU A 7 14.00 -61.94 19.84
N SER A 8 13.83 -63.04 19.10
CA SER A 8 14.35 -63.17 17.72
C SER A 8 13.67 -62.23 16.73
N VAL A 9 12.36 -61.98 16.88
CA VAL A 9 11.65 -61.01 16.04
C VAL A 9 12.11 -59.58 16.32
N LEU A 10 12.38 -59.24 17.59
CA LEU A 10 12.89 -57.92 17.95
C LEU A 10 14.31 -57.68 17.42
N LEU A 11 15.17 -58.70 17.45
CA LEU A 11 16.55 -58.62 16.95
C LEU A 11 16.62 -58.52 15.42
N ALA A 12 15.72 -59.21 14.70
CA ALA A 12 15.63 -59.14 13.25
C ALA A 12 15.14 -57.76 12.75
N GLY A 13 14.27 -57.09 13.51
CA GLY A 13 13.80 -55.74 13.20
C GLY A 13 14.89 -54.66 13.31
N ALA A 14 15.87 -54.85 14.20
CA ALA A 14 16.96 -53.89 14.39
C ALA A 14 18.00 -53.90 13.24
N ALA A 15 18.15 -55.03 12.54
CA ALA A 15 19.10 -55.17 11.44
C ALA A 15 18.66 -54.41 10.16
N LEU A 16 17.36 -54.16 9.98
CA LEU A 16 16.84 -53.42 8.82
C LEU A 16 17.03 -51.90 8.93
N ALA A 17 17.23 -51.35 10.13
CA ALA A 17 17.39 -49.91 10.33
C ALA A 17 18.82 -49.39 10.11
N ALA A 18 19.80 -50.29 9.91
CA ALA A 18 21.22 -49.96 9.85
C ALA A 18 21.80 -49.86 8.43
N GLN A 19 20.96 -49.67 7.40
CA GLN A 19 21.42 -49.24 6.08
C GLN A 19 21.64 -47.71 6.08
N ALA A 20 22.48 -47.21 6.98
CA ALA A 20 23.02 -45.86 6.89
C ALA A 20 24.12 -45.87 5.82
N GLN A 21 23.74 -45.60 4.58
CA GLN A 21 24.69 -45.39 3.50
C GLN A 21 25.63 -44.25 3.93
N PRO A 22 26.96 -44.45 3.94
CA PRO A 22 27.88 -43.39 4.32
C PRO A 22 27.65 -42.18 3.41
N PRO A 23 27.68 -40.94 3.93
CA PRO A 23 27.69 -39.77 3.08
C PRO A 23 29.04 -39.78 2.37
N GLN A 24 29.08 -40.39 1.18
CA GLN A 24 30.18 -40.19 0.26
C GLN A 24 30.08 -38.74 -0.18
N LEU A 25 30.77 -37.87 0.54
CA LEU A 25 31.00 -36.48 0.18
C LEU A 25 31.92 -36.45 -1.05
N GLY A 26 31.39 -36.95 -2.17
CA GLY A 26 32.09 -37.17 -3.42
C GLY A 26 31.06 -37.12 -4.54
N ARG A 27 30.94 -35.93 -5.13
CA ARG A 27 29.99 -35.52 -6.20
C ARG A 27 28.63 -35.05 -5.68
N LEU A 28 28.46 -33.73 -5.63
CA LEU A 28 27.20 -33.03 -5.29
C LEU A 28 26.11 -33.15 -6.38
N PHE A 29 26.38 -33.89 -7.46
CA PHE A 29 25.44 -34.14 -8.55
C PHE A 29 25.29 -35.65 -8.70
N LEU A 30 24.09 -36.14 -8.41
CA LEU A 30 23.78 -37.57 -8.32
C LEU A 30 23.70 -38.25 -9.71
N SER A 31 23.69 -37.49 -10.83
CA SER A 31 23.89 -38.00 -12.20
C SER A 31 24.41 -36.94 -13.20
N PRO A 32 25.06 -37.34 -14.31
CA PRO A 32 25.45 -36.42 -15.40
C PRO A 32 24.27 -35.66 -16.02
N GLU A 33 23.10 -36.31 -16.12
CA GLU A 33 21.87 -35.72 -16.66
C GLU A 33 21.34 -34.58 -15.78
N GLN A 34 21.34 -34.75 -14.46
CA GLN A 34 20.93 -33.70 -13.53
C GLN A 34 21.84 -32.47 -13.60
N ARG A 35 23.14 -32.69 -13.83
CA ARG A 35 24.10 -31.61 -14.04
C ARG A 35 23.77 -30.84 -15.34
N ALA A 36 23.52 -31.55 -16.43
CA ALA A 36 23.19 -30.94 -17.72
C ALA A 36 21.89 -30.10 -17.65
N GLN A 37 20.88 -30.55 -16.91
CA GLN A 37 19.64 -29.79 -16.72
C GLN A 37 19.86 -28.47 -15.96
N LEU A 38 20.66 -28.49 -14.89
CA LEU A 38 21.00 -27.28 -14.14
C LEU A 38 21.89 -26.33 -14.95
N ASP A 39 22.83 -26.86 -15.73
CA ASP A 39 23.66 -26.05 -16.62
C ASP A 39 22.81 -25.42 -17.75
N ALA A 40 21.81 -26.14 -18.28
CA ALA A 40 20.85 -25.58 -19.24
C ALA A 40 19.98 -24.47 -18.63
N GLN A 41 19.61 -24.58 -17.36
CA GLN A 41 18.89 -23.50 -16.65
C GLN A 41 19.80 -22.29 -16.36
N ARG A 42 21.10 -22.51 -16.12
CA ARG A 42 22.06 -21.44 -15.79
C ARG A 42 22.58 -20.70 -17.02
N TYR A 43 22.83 -21.42 -18.11
CA TYR A 43 23.46 -20.90 -19.33
C TYR A 43 22.51 -20.87 -20.53
N GLY A 44 21.28 -21.37 -20.37
CA GLY A 44 20.28 -21.34 -21.41
C GLY A 44 19.80 -19.92 -21.72
N PRO A 45 19.14 -19.74 -22.88
CA PRO A 45 18.50 -18.48 -23.21
C PRO A 45 17.52 -18.08 -22.08
N PRO A 46 17.49 -16.81 -21.68
CA PRO A 46 16.51 -16.35 -20.70
C PRO A 46 15.11 -16.72 -21.20
N ALA A 47 14.28 -17.21 -20.27
CA ALA A 47 12.89 -17.49 -20.60
C ALA A 47 12.26 -16.23 -21.23
N PRO A 48 11.48 -16.36 -22.31
CA PRO A 48 10.83 -15.22 -22.94
C PRO A 48 9.99 -14.51 -21.90
N ASP A 49 10.32 -13.25 -21.65
CA ASP A 49 9.71 -12.45 -20.61
C ASP A 49 8.25 -12.18 -21.01
N PRO A 50 7.24 -12.76 -20.34
CA PRO A 50 5.85 -12.55 -20.70
C PRO A 50 5.45 -11.06 -20.54
N ALA A 51 6.23 -10.29 -19.78
CA ALA A 51 6.10 -8.84 -19.64
C ALA A 51 6.40 -8.06 -20.94
N LEU A 52 7.17 -8.62 -21.88
CA LEU A 52 7.48 -7.98 -23.17
C LEU A 52 6.41 -8.27 -24.26
N ALA A 53 5.54 -9.27 -24.04
CA ALA A 53 4.50 -9.65 -25.00
C ALA A 53 3.16 -8.94 -24.76
N ALA A 54 2.95 -8.38 -23.57
CA ALA A 54 1.74 -7.63 -23.24
C ALA A 54 2.00 -6.12 -23.38
N PRO A 55 1.12 -5.35 -24.04
CA PRO A 55 1.17 -3.90 -23.93
C PRO A 55 1.07 -3.51 -22.44
N PRO A 56 1.83 -2.51 -21.97
CA PRO A 56 1.80 -2.10 -20.57
C PRO A 56 0.36 -1.73 -20.20
N SER A 57 -0.13 -2.30 -19.09
CA SER A 57 -1.41 -1.90 -18.53
C SER A 57 -1.38 -0.39 -18.26
N PRO A 58 -2.45 0.36 -18.57
CA PRO A 58 -2.49 1.77 -18.22
C PRO A 58 -2.26 1.93 -16.71
N PRO A 59 -1.52 2.98 -16.28
CA PRO A 59 -1.31 3.21 -14.86
C PRO A 59 -2.67 3.34 -14.15
N PRO A 60 -2.79 2.84 -12.92
CA PRO A 60 -4.01 3.04 -12.14
C PRO A 60 -4.30 4.54 -12.01
N PRO A 61 -5.58 4.95 -11.98
CA PRO A 61 -5.93 6.34 -11.75
C PRO A 61 -5.33 6.82 -10.41
N PRO A 62 -4.93 8.10 -10.30
CA PRO A 62 -4.44 8.64 -9.04
C PRO A 62 -5.50 8.49 -7.95
N PRO A 63 -5.09 8.26 -6.68
CA PRO A 63 -6.05 8.19 -5.58
C PRO A 63 -6.83 9.50 -5.46
N PRO A 64 -8.11 9.46 -5.03
CA PRO A 64 -8.88 10.66 -4.76
C PRO A 64 -8.15 11.57 -3.76
N ALA A 65 -8.25 12.88 -3.95
CA ALA A 65 -7.70 13.84 -3.00
C ALA A 65 -8.37 13.65 -1.60
N PRO A 66 -7.66 13.93 -0.50
CA PRO A 66 -8.25 13.85 0.82
C PRO A 66 -9.38 14.89 0.98
N PRO A 67 -10.45 14.59 1.74
CA PRO A 67 -11.49 15.54 2.08
C PRO A 67 -10.92 16.81 2.72
N VAL A 68 -11.57 17.94 2.48
CA VAL A 68 -11.19 19.23 3.06
C VAL A 68 -12.32 19.73 3.96
N GLU A 69 -12.01 19.84 5.24
CA GLU A 69 -12.91 20.33 6.28
C GLU A 69 -12.53 21.75 6.68
N LEU A 70 -13.52 22.64 6.74
CA LEU A 70 -13.35 23.98 7.30
C LEU A 70 -13.64 23.97 8.79
N ASN A 71 -12.58 23.86 9.58
CA ASN A 71 -12.68 23.79 11.04
C ASN A 71 -13.04 25.16 11.64
N GLY A 72 -12.51 26.23 11.07
CA GLY A 72 -12.71 27.55 11.64
C GLY A 72 -11.97 28.66 10.93
N VAL A 73 -12.29 29.87 11.36
CA VAL A 73 -11.84 31.10 10.72
C VAL A 73 -11.57 32.14 11.81
N VAL A 74 -10.38 32.75 11.80
CA VAL A 74 -10.06 33.90 12.64
C VAL A 74 -9.70 35.10 11.78
N GLN A 75 -10.47 36.17 11.97
CA GLN A 75 -10.23 37.48 11.38
C GLN A 75 -9.64 38.41 12.44
N ARG A 76 -8.49 39.00 12.14
CA ARG A 76 -7.87 40.01 13.01
C ARG A 76 -8.35 41.41 12.63
N SER A 77 -8.39 42.32 13.60
CA SER A 77 -8.70 43.74 13.38
C SER A 77 -7.78 44.41 12.36
N SER A 78 -6.56 43.88 12.18
CA SER A 78 -5.60 44.31 11.16
C SER A 78 -6.00 43.93 9.72
N GLY A 79 -7.17 43.32 9.50
CA GLY A 79 -7.65 42.85 8.20
C GLY A 79 -7.09 41.50 7.74
N ARG A 80 -6.16 40.90 8.50
CA ARG A 80 -5.55 39.62 8.14
C ARG A 80 -6.43 38.45 8.60
N THR A 81 -6.52 37.44 7.74
CA THR A 81 -7.32 36.24 7.99
C THR A 81 -6.45 34.99 8.12
N THR A 82 -6.81 34.11 9.06
CA THR A 82 -6.28 32.75 9.18
C THR A 82 -7.45 31.77 9.13
N VAL A 83 -7.33 30.76 8.26
CA VAL A 83 -8.34 29.73 8.04
C VAL A 83 -7.76 28.40 8.52
N TRP A 84 -8.49 27.65 9.35
CA TRP A 84 -8.11 26.28 9.70
C TRP A 84 -8.81 25.29 8.78
N LEU A 85 -8.01 24.56 8.01
CA LEU A 85 -8.47 23.48 7.15
C LEU A 85 -7.82 22.19 7.61
N ASN A 86 -8.61 21.15 7.85
CA ASN A 86 -8.07 19.86 8.29
C ASN A 86 -7.09 19.99 9.49
N GLN A 87 -7.43 20.86 10.45
CA GLN A 87 -6.63 21.23 11.63
C GLN A 87 -5.33 22.01 11.35
N GLU A 88 -5.07 22.39 10.10
CA GLU A 88 -3.89 23.15 9.70
C GLU A 88 -4.23 24.62 9.43
N ALA A 89 -3.42 25.53 9.98
CA ALA A 89 -3.60 26.97 9.81
C ALA A 89 -3.05 27.44 8.45
N GLN A 90 -3.95 27.87 7.57
CA GLN A 90 -3.63 28.45 6.26
C GLN A 90 -3.79 29.97 6.33
N ASN A 91 -2.71 30.69 5.98
CA ASN A 91 -2.68 32.15 5.92
C ASN A 91 -2.82 32.65 4.46
N GLU A 92 -3.29 33.88 4.29
CA GLU A 92 -3.32 34.56 2.98
C GLU A 92 -1.96 34.51 2.26
N PRO A 93 -1.93 34.40 0.90
CA PRO A 93 -3.02 34.64 -0.05
C PRO A 93 -3.80 33.39 -0.50
N HIS A 94 -3.56 32.23 0.11
CA HIS A 94 -4.08 30.97 -0.41
C HIS A 94 -5.60 30.84 -0.26
N ASN A 95 -6.20 31.39 0.80
CA ASN A 95 -7.64 31.31 1.06
C ASN A 95 -8.17 32.66 1.56
N HIS A 96 -9.31 33.10 1.02
CA HIS A 96 -9.89 34.42 1.31
C HIS A 96 -11.35 34.28 1.75
N LEU A 97 -11.75 34.98 2.80
CA LEU A 97 -13.15 35.06 3.22
C LEU A 97 -13.87 36.14 2.42
N ALA A 98 -14.87 35.78 1.64
CA ALA A 98 -15.78 36.75 1.10
C ALA A 98 -16.72 37.24 2.21
N ARG A 99 -16.68 38.55 2.44
CA ARG A 99 -17.61 39.25 3.32
C ARG A 99 -18.86 39.61 2.53
N ASP A 100 -20.03 39.38 3.13
CA ASP A 100 -21.29 39.79 2.51
C ASP A 100 -21.49 41.32 2.62
N LYS A 101 -22.56 41.84 2.01
CA LYS A 101 -22.89 43.28 2.04
C LYS A 101 -23.14 43.82 3.46
N SER A 102 -23.38 42.95 4.45
CA SER A 102 -23.64 43.31 5.85
C SER A 102 -22.37 43.42 6.70
N GLY A 103 -21.21 43.07 6.14
CA GLY A 103 -19.97 43.02 6.91
C GLY A 103 -19.71 41.69 7.61
N THR A 104 -20.64 40.74 7.48
CA THR A 104 -20.58 39.41 8.12
C THR A 104 -19.77 38.45 7.23
N PRO A 105 -18.89 37.61 7.81
CA PRO A 105 -18.26 36.54 7.05
C PRO A 105 -19.33 35.50 6.66
N GLY A 106 -19.84 35.61 5.43
CA GLY A 106 -20.89 34.73 4.93
C GLY A 106 -20.34 33.49 4.22
N THR A 107 -19.16 33.61 3.60
CA THR A 107 -18.64 32.51 2.79
C THR A 107 -17.13 32.55 2.60
N LEU A 108 -16.47 31.43 2.87
CA LEU A 108 -15.06 31.23 2.57
C LEU A 108 -14.89 30.85 1.09
N THR A 109 -14.06 31.60 0.38
CA THR A 109 -13.53 31.22 -0.93
C THR A 109 -12.21 30.48 -0.72
N LEU A 110 -12.29 29.17 -0.76
CA LEU A 110 -11.15 28.27 -0.66
C LEU A 110 -10.55 28.05 -2.04
N ARG A 111 -9.26 28.36 -2.23
CA ARG A 111 -8.55 28.00 -3.45
C ARG A 111 -7.67 26.78 -3.16
N LEU A 112 -8.12 25.65 -3.65
CA LEU A 112 -7.44 24.36 -3.51
C LEU A 112 -6.14 24.37 -4.34
N SER A 113 -5.17 23.53 -3.96
CA SER A 113 -3.90 23.36 -4.67
C SER A 113 -4.07 22.88 -6.12
N ASN A 114 -5.21 22.27 -6.44
CA ASN A 114 -5.62 21.89 -7.78
C ASN A 114 -6.18 23.06 -8.63
N GLY A 115 -6.22 24.28 -8.09
CA GLY A 115 -6.74 25.47 -8.76
C GLY A 115 -8.26 25.65 -8.67
N GLN A 116 -9.00 24.71 -8.07
CA GLN A 116 -10.44 24.86 -7.85
C GLN A 116 -10.72 25.91 -6.79
N VAL A 117 -11.72 26.75 -7.07
CA VAL A 117 -12.23 27.75 -6.14
C VAL A 117 -13.55 27.23 -5.59
N LEU A 118 -13.58 26.92 -4.30
CA LEU A 118 -14.74 26.39 -3.62
C LEU A 118 -15.32 27.41 -2.65
N LEU A 119 -16.64 27.45 -2.60
CA LEU A 119 -17.40 28.32 -1.72
C LEU A 119 -17.94 27.49 -0.55
N LEU A 120 -17.35 27.67 0.63
CA LEU A 120 -17.73 26.95 1.85
C LEU A 120 -18.25 27.89 2.92
N LYS A 121 -19.32 27.50 3.61
CA LYS A 121 -19.72 28.15 4.86
C LYS A 121 -18.95 27.55 6.05
N PRO A 122 -18.72 28.30 7.13
CA PRO A 122 -18.21 27.72 8.38
C PRO A 122 -19.04 26.50 8.81
N GLY A 123 -18.37 25.41 9.17
CA GLY A 123 -19.02 24.14 9.52
C GLY A 123 -19.41 23.25 8.34
N GLN A 124 -18.93 23.55 7.12
CA GLN A 124 -19.08 22.66 5.96
C GLN A 124 -17.78 21.95 5.61
N ARG A 125 -17.91 20.74 5.06
CA ARG A 125 -16.81 19.93 4.51
C ARG A 125 -17.02 19.69 3.01
N TYR A 126 -15.92 19.64 2.29
CA TYR A 126 -15.87 19.29 0.88
C TYR A 126 -15.28 17.90 0.70
N ASP A 127 -16.01 17.05 -0.02
CA ASP A 127 -15.51 15.77 -0.47
C ASP A 127 -15.11 15.88 -1.96
N PRO A 128 -13.80 15.83 -2.29
CA PRO A 128 -13.34 15.90 -3.67
C PRO A 128 -13.64 14.63 -4.49
N ALA A 129 -13.93 13.49 -3.84
CA ALA A 129 -14.26 12.25 -4.54
C ALA A 129 -15.68 12.29 -5.13
N SER A 130 -16.62 12.89 -4.41
CA SER A 130 -18.01 13.07 -4.86
C SER A 130 -18.30 14.46 -5.42
N GLY A 131 -17.43 15.44 -5.16
CA GLY A 131 -17.66 16.85 -5.48
C GLY A 131 -18.75 17.50 -4.63
N THR A 132 -19.15 16.88 -3.51
CA THR A 132 -20.26 17.36 -2.68
C THR A 132 -19.78 18.14 -1.46
N VAL A 133 -20.53 19.17 -1.10
CA VAL A 133 -20.38 19.90 0.17
C VAL A 133 -21.43 19.38 1.15
N THR A 134 -21.00 18.93 2.32
CA THR A 134 -21.89 18.48 3.41
C THR A 134 -21.61 19.26 4.69
N GLU A 135 -22.49 19.19 5.68
CA GLU A 135 -22.18 19.70 7.02
C GLU A 135 -21.09 18.85 7.67
N ALA A 136 -20.24 19.52 8.47
CA ALA A 136 -19.29 18.85 9.33
C ALA A 136 -20.03 18.18 10.50
N PRO A 137 -19.64 16.96 10.90
CA PRO A 137 -20.21 16.32 12.08
C PRO A 137 -19.97 17.16 13.35
N PRO A 138 -20.88 17.11 14.34
CA PRO A 138 -20.75 17.86 15.59
C PRO A 138 -19.58 17.40 16.47
#